data_AF-A0A2M7N6Z4-F1
#
_entry.id   AF-A0A2M7N6Z4-F1
#
_cell.length_a   1.000
_cell.length_b   1.000
_cell.length_c   1.000
_cell.angle_alpha   90.00
_cell.angle_beta   90.00
_cell.angle_gamma   90.00
#
_symmetry.space_group_name_H-M   'P 1'
#
loop_
_entity.id
_entity.type
_entity.pdbx_description
1 polymer ?
#
loop_
_entity_poly.entity_id
_entity_poly.type
_entity_poly.pdbx_seq_one_letter_code
_entity_poly.pdbx_strand_id
1 'polypeptide(L)'
;MKKIILWNLIFALISFIFTISLGFIDANAIPHNEIIHKIMEVHEKIGILLFAITFILTMWLIIRISKMAKLENLLFVILLWFAMALVSYNGYLGGKMVYDNGAGIKPMQNSFILQEAEKHEHEH
;
A
#
# COMPACT_ATOMS: atom_id res chain seq x y z
N MET A 1 15.65 21.17 10.68
CA MET A 1 15.36 19.73 10.55
C MET A 1 13.85 19.42 10.53
N LYS A 2 13.06 19.75 11.56
CA LYS A 2 11.61 19.39 11.59
C LYS A 2 10.77 19.89 10.40
N LYS A 3 11.06 21.06 9.84
CA LYS A 3 10.43 21.56 8.60
C LYS A 3 10.67 20.64 7.39
N ILE A 4 11.86 20.03 7.29
CA ILE A 4 12.19 19.08 6.21
C ILE A 4 11.36 17.81 6.38
N ILE A 5 11.25 17.30 7.62
CA ILE A 5 10.41 16.14 7.93
C ILE A 5 8.95 16.42 7.54
N LEU A 6 8.42 17.61 7.85
CA LEU A 6 7.06 18.00 7.47
C LEU A 6 6.86 17.97 5.94
N TRP A 7 7.77 18.56 5.16
CA TRP A 7 7.68 18.52 3.71
C TRP A 7 7.73 17.10 3.14
N ASN A 8 8.57 16.22 3.72
CA ASN A 8 8.61 14.81 3.32
C ASN A 8 7.29 14.09 3.64
N LEU A 9 6.69 14.36 4.80
CA LEU A 9 5.41 13.77 5.17
C LEU A 9 4.26 14.26 4.28
N ILE A 10 4.23 15.54 3.90
CA ILE A 10 3.26 16.08 2.94
C ILE A 10 3.44 15.43 1.57
N PHE A 11 4.69 15.31 1.10
CA PHE A 11 4.98 14.63 -0.16
C PHE A 11 4.51 13.18 -0.11
N ALA A 12 4.80 12.45 0.97
CA ALA A 12 4.34 11.08 1.17
C ALA A 12 2.81 10.98 1.13
N LEU A 13 2.07 11.91 1.77
CA LEU A 13 0.61 11.93 1.71
C LEU A 13 0.09 12.06 0.28
N ILE A 14 0.67 12.98 -0.50
CA ILE A 14 0.29 13.16 -1.91
C ILE A 14 0.59 11.87 -2.69
N SER A 15 1.77 11.29 -2.53
CA SER A 15 2.14 10.02 -3.18
C SER A 15 1.22 8.87 -2.80
N PHE A 16 0.79 8.76 -1.54
CA PHE A 16 -0.16 7.73 -1.11
C PHE A 16 -1.51 7.89 -1.79
N ILE A 17 -2.03 9.11 -1.95
CA ILE A 17 -3.30 9.35 -2.67
C ILE A 17 -3.20 8.82 -4.11
N PHE A 18 -2.11 9.14 -4.82
CA PHE A 18 -1.89 8.62 -6.17
C PHE A 18 -1.75 7.09 -6.19
N THR A 19 -0.94 6.55 -5.29
CA THR A 19 -0.64 5.11 -5.24
C THR A 19 -1.89 4.29 -4.95
N ILE A 20 -2.69 4.69 -3.96
CA ILE A 20 -3.93 4.02 -3.60
C ILE A 20 -4.95 4.13 -4.75
N SER A 21 -5.08 5.31 -5.37
CA SER A 21 -6.00 5.50 -6.50
C SER A 21 -5.64 4.61 -7.69
N LEU A 22 -4.35 4.53 -8.04
CA LEU A 22 -3.88 3.65 -9.11
C LEU A 22 -4.09 2.17 -8.74
N GLY A 23 -3.80 1.78 -7.49
CA GLY A 23 -4.05 0.43 -7.01
C GLY A 23 -5.53 0.02 -7.13
N PHE A 24 -6.47 0.91 -6.78
CA PHE A 24 -7.90 0.66 -6.97
C PHE A 24 -8.31 0.53 -8.43
N ILE A 25 -7.71 1.32 -9.32
CA ILE A 25 -7.96 1.19 -10.77
C ILE A 25 -7.50 -0.19 -11.24
N ASP A 26 -6.28 -0.60 -10.88
CA ASP A 26 -5.72 -1.88 -11.28
C ASP A 26 -6.48 -3.07 -10.70
N ALA A 27 -6.89 -3.00 -9.43
CA ALA A 27 -7.65 -4.06 -8.76
C ALA A 27 -8.98 -4.37 -9.48
N ASN A 28 -9.59 -3.38 -10.12
CA ASN A 28 -10.84 -3.53 -10.87
C ASN A 28 -10.64 -3.83 -12.36
N ALA A 29 -9.42 -3.71 -12.89
CA ALA A 29 -9.14 -3.82 -14.32
C ALA A 29 -8.32 -5.06 -14.71
N ILE A 30 -7.53 -5.60 -13.79
CA ILE A 30 -6.59 -6.69 -14.08
C ILE A 30 -7.22 -8.04 -13.74
N PRO A 31 -7.34 -8.98 -14.69
CA PRO A 31 -7.70 -10.36 -14.40
C PRO A 31 -6.70 -10.97 -13.43
N HIS A 32 -7.20 -11.59 -12.38
CA HIS A 32 -6.40 -12.16 -11.31
C HIS A 32 -7.09 -13.40 -10.72
N ASN A 33 -6.31 -14.34 -10.20
CA ASN A 33 -6.83 -15.54 -9.55
C ASN A 33 -7.04 -15.33 -8.03
N GLU A 34 -7.62 -16.32 -7.36
CA GLU A 34 -7.87 -16.32 -5.91
C GLU A 34 -6.64 -16.04 -5.04
N ILE A 35 -5.45 -16.49 -5.47
CA ILE A 35 -4.21 -16.28 -4.72
C ILE A 35 -3.81 -14.81 -4.78
N ILE A 36 -3.83 -14.21 -5.98
CA ILE A 36 -3.57 -12.79 -6.17
C ILE A 36 -4.61 -11.97 -5.42
N HIS A 37 -5.90 -12.32 -5.51
CA HIS A 37 -6.98 -11.61 -4.83
C HIS A 37 -6.73 -11.45 -3.32
N LYS A 38 -6.35 -12.56 -2.64
CA LYS A 38 -6.07 -12.54 -1.20
C LYS A 38 -4.85 -11.70 -0.84
N ILE A 39 -3.79 -11.76 -1.65
CA ILE A 39 -2.60 -10.94 -1.42
C ILE A 39 -2.93 -9.46 -1.67
N MET A 40 -3.72 -9.17 -2.71
CA MET A 40 -4.17 -7.84 -3.10
C MET A 40 -5.00 -7.18 -1.99
N GLU A 41 -5.96 -7.88 -1.39
CA GLU A 41 -6.73 -7.33 -0.27
C GLU A 41 -5.84 -6.89 0.90
N VAL A 42 -4.84 -7.72 1.24
CA VAL A 42 -3.92 -7.40 2.34
C VAL A 42 -3.04 -6.21 1.96
N HIS A 43 -2.53 -6.17 0.72
CA HIS A 43 -1.75 -5.06 0.18
C HIS A 43 -2.54 -3.74 0.20
N GLU A 44 -3.81 -3.77 -0.22
CA GLU A 44 -4.70 -2.61 -0.23
C GLU A 44 -4.95 -2.10 1.20
N LYS A 45 -5.34 -3.00 2.12
CA LYS A 45 -5.60 -2.65 3.53
C LYS A 45 -4.38 -2.02 4.19
N ILE A 46 -3.18 -2.54 3.92
CA ILE A 46 -1.93 -1.95 4.42
C ILE A 46 -1.65 -0.59 3.78
N GLY A 47 -1.92 -0.42 2.47
CA GLY A 47 -1.82 0.88 1.79
C GLY A 47 -2.68 1.96 2.44
N ILE A 48 -3.95 1.65 2.72
CA ILE A 48 -4.88 2.55 3.40
C ILE A 48 -4.42 2.86 4.84
N LEU A 49 -3.96 1.83 5.57
CA LEU A 49 -3.41 1.99 6.91
C LEU A 49 -2.18 2.91 6.93
N LEU A 50 -1.28 2.76 5.96
CA LEU A 50 -0.09 3.61 5.80
C LEU A 50 -0.46 5.07 5.52
N PHE A 51 -1.46 5.32 4.68
CA PHE A 51 -1.98 6.67 4.47
C PHE A 51 -2.51 7.27 5.77
N ALA A 52 -3.32 6.53 6.54
CA ALA A 52 -3.86 6.98 7.81
C ALA A 52 -2.76 7.28 8.85
N ILE A 53 -1.77 6.39 9.01
CA ILE A 53 -0.62 6.60 9.91
C ILE A 53 0.15 7.85 9.50
N THR A 54 0.44 8.01 8.21
CA THR A 54 1.19 9.17 7.69
C THR A 54 0.41 10.46 7.89
N PHE A 55 -0.92 10.44 7.73
CA PHE A 55 -1.79 11.58 7.98
C PHE A 55 -1.75 11.99 9.46
N ILE A 56 -1.89 11.02 10.37
CA ILE A 56 -1.82 11.24 11.82
C ILE A 56 -0.45 11.80 12.20
N LEU A 57 0.66 11.24 11.68
CA LEU A 57 2.02 11.74 11.95
C LEU A 57 2.22 13.16 11.42
N THR A 58 1.66 13.47 10.26
CA THR A 58 1.72 14.82 9.68
C THR A 58 0.99 15.82 10.56
N MET A 59 -0.25 15.51 10.96
CA MET A 59 -1.04 16.37 11.86
C MET A 59 -0.38 16.52 13.23
N TRP A 60 0.13 15.43 13.80
CA TRP A 60 0.90 15.48 15.04
C TRP A 60 2.07 16.45 14.91
N LEU A 61 2.89 16.29 13.87
CA LEU A 61 4.05 17.15 13.67
C LEU A 61 3.63 18.61 13.50
N ILE A 62 2.59 18.92 12.72
CA ILE A 62 2.08 20.30 12.55
C ILE A 62 1.71 20.92 13.90
N ILE A 63 0.93 20.20 14.71
CA ILE A 63 0.43 20.70 16.02
C ILE A 63 1.59 20.89 17.01
N ARG A 64 2.61 20.03 16.97
CA ARG A 64 3.64 19.93 18.01
C ARG A 64 5.03 20.42 17.57
N ILE A 65 5.19 20.92 16.34
CA ILE A 65 6.50 21.20 15.71
C ILE A 65 7.44 22.04 16.58
N SER A 66 6.89 23.03 17.29
CA SER A 66 7.62 23.99 18.12
C SER A 66 7.79 23.57 19.58
N LYS A 67 7.06 22.56 20.07
CA LYS A 67 6.97 22.24 21.51
C LYS A 67 7.11 20.75 21.86
N MET A 68 7.58 19.90 20.94
CA MET A 68 7.79 18.47 21.23
C MET A 68 8.84 18.24 22.34
N ALA A 69 8.43 17.52 23.38
CA ALA A 69 9.34 17.03 24.42
C ALA A 69 10.22 15.86 23.92
N LYS A 70 11.29 15.52 24.65
CA LYS A 70 12.23 14.45 24.24
C LYS A 70 11.54 13.09 24.06
N LEU A 71 10.69 12.68 25.00
CA LEU A 71 9.97 11.40 24.93
C LEU A 71 8.97 11.36 23.77
N GLU A 72 8.28 12.47 23.54
CA GLU A 72 7.35 12.63 22.40
C GLU A 72 8.08 12.51 21.06
N ASN A 73 9.27 13.12 20.96
CA ASN A 73 10.11 13.02 19.78
C ASN A 73 10.64 11.60 19.56
N LEU A 74 10.97 10.87 20.63
CA LEU A 74 11.37 9.46 20.54
C LEU A 74 10.22 8.59 20.00
N LEU A 75 9.02 8.76 20.56
CA LEU A 75 7.82 8.04 20.12
C LEU A 75 7.51 8.33 18.64
N PHE A 76 7.62 9.59 18.22
CA PHE A 76 7.44 9.99 16.83
C PHE A 76 8.43 9.28 15.89
N VAL A 77 9.71 9.20 16.27
CA VAL A 77 10.74 8.49 15.48
C VAL A 77 10.48 6.98 15.42
N ILE A 78 10.03 6.36 16.52
CA ILE A 78 9.65 4.94 16.53
C ILE A 78 8.49 4.68 15.55
N LEU A 79 7.48 5.55 15.54
CA LEU A 79 6.36 5.43 14.61
C LEU A 79 6.79 5.61 13.14
N LEU A 80 7.77 6.48 12.87
CA LEU A 80 8.35 6.59 11.52
C LEU A 80 9.06 5.30 11.09
N TRP A 81 9.82 4.68 11.98
CA TRP A 81 10.46 3.38 11.71
C TRP A 81 9.43 2.28 11.48
N PHE A 82 8.37 2.26 12.27
CA PHE A 82 7.26 1.34 12.08
C PHE A 82 6.57 1.54 10.72
N ALA A 83 6.29 2.79 10.34
CA ALA A 83 5.74 3.11 9.02
C ALA A 83 6.69 2.67 7.89
N MET A 84 8.00 2.86 8.04
CA MET A 84 8.99 2.39 7.07
C MET A 84 8.94 0.87 6.90
N ALA A 85 8.89 0.11 7.99
CA ALA A 85 8.77 -1.35 7.94
C ALA A 85 7.48 -1.80 7.24
N LEU A 86 6.37 -1.13 7.52
CA LEU A 86 5.09 -1.38 6.83
C LEU A 86 5.15 -1.06 5.33
N VAL A 87 5.79 0.05 4.92
CA VAL A 87 5.99 0.37 3.50
C VAL A 87 6.82 -0.73 2.81
N SER A 88 7.91 -1.18 3.43
CA SER A 88 8.74 -2.26 2.88
C SER A 88 7.95 -3.56 2.73
N TYR A 89 7.19 -3.94 3.75
CA TYR A 89 6.34 -5.13 3.70
C TYR A 89 5.24 -5.00 2.64
N ASN A 90 4.62 -3.83 2.51
CA ASN A 90 3.60 -3.60 1.49
C ASN A 90 4.18 -3.71 0.08
N GLY A 91 5.38 -3.16 -0.14
CA GLY A 91 6.13 -3.30 -1.39
C GLY A 91 6.49 -4.76 -1.70
N TYR A 92 6.86 -5.54 -0.68
CA TYR A 92 7.07 -6.98 -0.83
C TYR A 92 5.80 -7.71 -1.29
N LEU A 93 4.63 -7.40 -0.71
CA LEU A 93 3.36 -7.98 -1.16
C LEU A 93 3.04 -7.61 -2.62
N GLY A 94 3.25 -6.33 -2.99
CA GLY A 94 3.11 -5.87 -4.38
C GLY A 94 4.01 -6.64 -5.34
N GLY A 95 5.29 -6.78 -4.99
CA GLY A 95 6.25 -7.57 -5.75
C GLY A 95 5.85 -9.05 -5.85
N LYS A 96 5.37 -9.65 -4.76
CA LYS A 96 4.90 -11.04 -4.73
C LYS A 96 3.71 -11.27 -5.66
N MET A 97 2.78 -10.31 -5.75
CA MET A 97 1.67 -10.41 -6.72
C MET A 97 2.18 -10.45 -8.15
N VAL A 98 3.11 -9.58 -8.51
CA VAL A 98 3.60 -9.45 -9.89
C VAL A 98 4.58 -10.57 -10.25
N TYR A 99 5.65 -10.75 -9.46
CA TYR A 99 6.77 -11.61 -9.81
C TYR A 99 6.53 -13.09 -9.51
N ASP A 100 5.85 -13.41 -8.41
CA ASP A 100 5.63 -14.81 -8.04
C ASP A 100 4.32 -15.35 -8.62
N ASN A 101 3.30 -14.48 -8.78
CA ASN A 101 1.96 -14.90 -9.17
C ASN A 101 1.49 -14.35 -10.52
N GLY A 102 2.23 -13.42 -11.15
CA GLY A 102 1.94 -12.96 -12.50
C GLY A 102 0.82 -11.91 -12.62
N ALA A 103 0.49 -11.19 -11.55
CA ALA A 103 -0.46 -10.09 -11.61
C ALA A 103 0.01 -9.02 -12.64
N GLY A 104 -0.88 -8.63 -13.56
CA GLY A 104 -0.56 -7.66 -14.62
C GLY A 104 0.36 -8.17 -15.74
N ILE A 105 0.76 -9.45 -15.72
CA ILE A 105 1.60 -10.05 -16.78
C ILE A 105 0.70 -10.62 -17.87
N LYS A 106 0.73 -10.03 -19.07
CA LYS A 106 -0.17 -10.36 -20.20
C LYS A 106 -0.33 -11.87 -20.50
N PRO A 107 0.75 -12.67 -20.62
CA PRO A 107 0.62 -14.12 -20.79
C PRO A 107 -0.17 -14.81 -19.66
N MET A 108 0.04 -14.40 -18.41
CA MET A 108 -0.65 -14.97 -17.24
C MET A 108 -2.12 -14.53 -17.19
N GLN A 109 -2.43 -13.28 -17.55
CA GLN A 109 -3.82 -12.80 -17.62
C GLN A 109 -4.67 -13.65 -18.55
N ASN A 110 -4.14 -14.04 -19.72
CA ASN A 110 -4.86 -14.92 -20.65
C ASN A 110 -5.13 -16.29 -20.01
N SER A 111 -4.18 -16.84 -19.26
CA SER A 111 -4.37 -18.12 -18.56
C SER A 111 -5.46 -18.04 -17.49
N PHE A 112 -5.53 -16.93 -16.75
CA PHE A 112 -6.58 -16.72 -15.74
C PHE A 112 -7.97 -16.62 -16.37
N ILE A 113 -8.10 -15.91 -17.50
CA ILE A 113 -9.37 -15.80 -18.23
C ILE A 113 -9.86 -17.18 -18.71
N LEU A 114 -8.96 -17.98 -19.29
CA LEU A 114 -9.30 -19.33 -19.76
C LEU A 114 -9.72 -20.25 -18.61
N GLN A 115 -9.01 -20.18 -17.48
CA GLN A 115 -9.33 -20.97 -16.29
C GLN A 115 -10.69 -20.59 -15.69
N GLU A 116 -11.04 -19.29 -15.69
CA GLU A 116 -12.35 -18.83 -15.22
C GLU A 116 -13.48 -19.31 -16.17
N ALA A 117 -13.25 -19.26 -17.48
CA ALA A 117 -14.22 -19.75 -18.47
C ALA A 117 -14.48 -21.26 -18.34
N GLU A 118 -13.44 -22.07 -18.13
CA GLU A 118 -13.54 -23.52 -17.91
C GLU A 118 -14.29 -23.84 -16.61
N LYS A 119 -14.02 -23.08 -15.53
CA LYS A 119 -14.72 -23.24 -14.25
C LYS A 119 -16.22 -22.98 -14.37
N HIS A 120 -16.62 -21.95 -15.13
CA HIS A 120 -18.04 -21.66 -15.39
C HIS A 120 -18.73 -22.72 -16.26
N GLU A 121 -18.03 -23.37 -17.19
CA GLU A 121 -18.61 -24.48 -17.97
C GLU A 121 -18.90 -25.73 -17.12
N HIS A 122 -18.13 -25.95 -16.05
CA HIS A 122 -18.26 -27.12 -15.18
C HIS A 122 -19.20 -26.95 -13.98
N GLU A 123 -19.70 -25.73 -13.72
CA GLU A 123 -20.70 -25.45 -12.67
C GLU A 123 -22.16 -25.52 -13.17
N HIS A 124 -22.38 -25.79 -14.46
CA HIS A 124 -23.70 -26.01 -15.09
C HIS A 124 -24.07 -27.49 -15.20
#